data_AF-A0A7S7EUC6-F1
#
_entry.id   AF-A0A7S7EUC6-F1
#
_cell.length_a   1.000
_cell.length_b   1.000
_cell.length_c   1.000
_cell.angle_alpha   90.00
_cell.angle_beta   90.00
_cell.angle_gamma   90.00
#
_symmetry.space_group_name_H-M   'P 1'
#
loop_
_entity.id
_entity.type
_entity.pdbx_description
1 polymer ?
#
loop_
_entity_poly.entity_id
_entity_poly.type
_entity_poly.pdbx_seq_one_letter_code
_entity_poly.pdbx_strand_id
1 'polypeptide(L)'
;MQGFLKPYQVEQIKKKYPPGTRIQLDHMGGERDMPDGLQGVVKHIDDQGQLHMAWQNGRSLALIPNEDQFHIIQPEQKQEENLIRVLVVEPGKAPYAKQIENDYRAMQRLVDGCIEFVPLPEPDCHLYCNDEGKLDGLPGNRRMDHGDIICGTFIICADDGEGNDASLNDKQLQYYTERFQEPEQYTDEEAHHFEYEIRVMPPASNDMEDVLRMLGFLGGNDDMER
;
A
#
# COMPACT_ATOMS: atom_id res chain seq x y z
N MET A 1 27.80 -1.95 37.30
CA MET A 1 26.45 -2.31 37.79
C MET A 1 25.52 -2.24 36.59
N GLN A 2 25.03 -3.38 36.11
CA GLN A 2 24.01 -3.46 35.05
C GLN A 2 22.79 -2.66 35.57
N GLY A 3 22.42 -1.58 34.89
CA GLY A 3 21.23 -0.81 35.28
C GLY A 3 19.98 -1.61 34.92
N PHE A 4 19.09 -1.82 35.89
CA PHE A 4 17.77 -2.39 35.62
C PHE A 4 17.06 -1.59 34.53
N LEU A 5 16.35 -2.28 33.63
CA LEU A 5 15.53 -1.62 32.61
C LEU A 5 14.46 -0.76 33.29
N LYS A 6 14.25 0.46 32.77
CA LYS A 6 13.16 1.34 33.20
C LYS A 6 11.81 0.76 32.73
N PRO A 7 10.69 1.05 33.41
CA PRO A 7 9.37 0.50 33.05
C PRO A 7 8.99 0.72 31.57
N TYR A 8 9.24 1.91 31.03
CA TYR A 8 8.95 2.19 29.62
C TYR A 8 9.77 1.31 28.65
N GLN A 9 10.99 0.90 29.01
CA GLN A 9 11.81 0.04 28.16
C GLN A 9 11.21 -1.37 28.10
N VAL A 10 10.71 -1.87 29.24
CA VAL A 10 10.00 -3.15 29.31
C VAL A 10 8.72 -3.11 28.49
N GLU A 11 7.97 -2.00 28.52
CA GLU A 11 6.79 -1.82 27.67
C GLU A 11 7.12 -1.85 26.16
N GLN A 12 8.23 -1.23 25.75
CA GLN A 12 8.68 -1.31 24.35
C GLN A 12 9.07 -2.73 23.95
N ILE A 13 9.72 -3.48 24.83
CA ILE A 13 10.04 -4.91 24.61
C ILE A 13 8.76 -5.73 24.46
N LYS A 14 7.77 -5.51 25.34
CA LYS A 14 6.45 -6.18 25.26
C LYS A 14 5.72 -5.91 23.96
N LYS A 15 5.79 -4.66 23.46
CA LYS A 15 5.22 -4.30 22.15
C LYS A 15 5.96 -4.94 20.98
N LYS A 16 7.29 -5.01 21.05
CA LYS A 16 8.14 -5.55 19.98
C LYS A 16 8.07 -7.07 19.86
N TYR A 17 7.91 -7.78 21.00
CA TYR A 17 7.95 -9.24 21.06
C TYR A 17 6.70 -9.79 21.77
N PRO A 18 5.48 -9.58 21.26
CA PRO A 18 4.28 -10.12 21.91
C PRO A 18 4.33 -11.66 22.00
N PRO A 19 3.62 -12.28 22.96
CA PRO A 19 3.42 -13.72 22.99
C PRO A 19 3.01 -14.30 21.63
N GLY A 20 3.66 -15.37 21.20
CA GLY A 20 3.48 -15.98 19.88
C GLY A 20 4.52 -15.57 18.84
N THR A 21 5.35 -14.56 19.11
CA THR A 21 6.48 -14.18 18.23
C THR A 21 7.45 -15.35 18.07
N ARG A 22 7.78 -15.73 16.84
CA ARG A 22 8.79 -16.76 16.54
C ARG A 22 10.16 -16.10 16.47
N ILE A 23 11.16 -16.74 17.06
CA ILE A 23 12.53 -16.22 17.14
C ILE A 23 13.51 -17.33 16.74
N GLN A 24 14.53 -16.97 15.97
CA GLN A 24 15.73 -17.78 15.76
C GLN A 24 16.85 -17.23 16.65
N LEU A 25 17.50 -18.13 17.38
CA LEU A 25 18.71 -17.80 18.12
C LEU A 25 19.87 -17.65 17.15
N ASP A 26 20.56 -16.52 17.19
CA ASP A 26 21.79 -16.32 16.41
C ASP A 26 23.00 -16.72 17.25
N HIS A 27 23.02 -16.35 18.53
CA HIS A 27 24.07 -16.77 19.46
C HIS A 27 23.69 -16.55 20.93
N MET A 28 24.06 -17.51 21.80
CA MET A 28 23.95 -17.42 23.27
C MET A 28 25.26 -17.89 23.94
N GLY A 29 25.85 -17.05 24.78
CA GLY A 29 27.13 -17.34 25.42
C GLY A 29 27.02 -18.41 26.52
N GLY A 30 27.90 -19.41 26.49
CA GLY A 30 28.10 -20.34 27.62
C GLY A 30 27.10 -21.50 27.75
N GLU A 31 26.06 -21.55 26.91
CA GLU A 31 24.99 -22.55 27.00
C GLU A 31 25.13 -23.64 25.91
N ARG A 32 25.66 -24.81 26.29
CA ARG A 32 25.97 -25.91 25.34
C ARG A 32 24.75 -26.50 24.63
N ASP A 33 23.58 -26.40 25.26
CA ASP A 33 22.34 -26.98 24.75
C ASP A 33 21.53 -25.98 23.91
N MET A 34 22.10 -24.79 23.62
CA MET A 34 21.47 -23.70 22.88
C MET A 34 22.26 -23.39 21.60
N PRO A 35 22.18 -24.24 20.57
CA PRO A 35 22.92 -24.03 19.32
C PRO A 35 22.38 -22.84 18.53
N ASP A 36 23.27 -22.15 17.81
CA ASP A 36 22.91 -21.15 16.80
C ASP A 36 21.94 -21.76 15.77
N GLY A 37 20.94 -20.99 15.34
CA GLY A 37 19.84 -21.43 14.49
C GLY A 37 18.67 -22.09 15.24
N LEU A 38 18.78 -22.34 16.55
CA LEU A 38 17.67 -22.89 17.33
C LEU A 38 16.46 -21.95 17.30
N GLN A 39 15.27 -22.49 17.01
CA GLN A 39 14.06 -21.69 16.93
C GLN A 39 13.14 -21.93 18.14
N GLY A 40 12.39 -20.90 18.50
CA GLY A 40 11.44 -20.93 19.59
C GLY A 40 10.34 -19.89 19.45
N VAL A 41 9.38 -19.94 20.36
CA VAL A 41 8.23 -19.02 20.40
C VAL A 41 8.23 -18.28 21.74
N VAL A 42 8.00 -16.96 21.71
CA VAL A 42 7.82 -16.14 22.92
C VAL A 42 6.54 -16.58 23.62
N LYS A 43 6.64 -17.02 24.88
CA LYS A 43 5.48 -17.31 25.74
C LYS A 43 4.98 -16.07 26.45
N HIS A 44 5.88 -15.32 27.07
CA HIS A 44 5.60 -14.07 27.75
C HIS A 44 6.89 -13.27 28.00
N ILE A 45 6.73 -12.01 28.38
CA ILE A 45 7.82 -11.11 28.76
C ILE A 45 7.59 -10.71 30.21
N ASP A 46 8.59 -10.92 31.05
CA ASP A 46 8.50 -10.57 32.47
C ASP A 46 8.67 -9.06 32.73
N ASP A 47 8.69 -8.67 34.01
CA ASP A 47 8.87 -7.29 34.45
C ASP A 47 10.33 -6.80 34.34
N GLN A 48 11.27 -7.71 34.08
CA GLN A 48 12.67 -7.40 33.81
C GLN A 48 12.98 -7.28 32.30
N GLY A 49 11.99 -7.54 31.44
CA GLY A 49 12.13 -7.48 29.99
C GLY A 49 12.79 -8.71 29.37
N GLN A 50 12.86 -9.84 30.09
CA GLN A 50 13.33 -11.11 29.55
C GLN A 50 12.21 -11.81 28.79
N LEU A 51 12.55 -12.40 27.66
CA LEU A 51 11.61 -13.13 26.82
C LEU A 51 11.62 -14.59 27.24
N HIS A 52 10.55 -15.06 27.87
CA HIS A 52 10.40 -16.47 28.24
C HIS A 52 10.00 -17.26 27.01
N MET A 53 10.87 -18.20 26.60
CA MET A 53 10.75 -18.90 25.33
C MET A 53 10.23 -20.33 25.49
N ALA A 54 9.57 -20.80 24.43
CA ALA A 54 9.32 -22.22 24.16
C ALA A 54 10.26 -22.66 23.04
N TRP A 55 11.40 -23.27 23.38
CA TRP A 55 12.37 -23.70 22.37
C TRP A 55 12.03 -25.07 21.77
N GLN A 56 12.37 -25.29 20.50
CA GLN A 56 12.13 -26.58 19.81
C GLN A 56 12.89 -27.76 20.44
N ASN A 57 14.04 -27.50 21.07
CA ASN A 57 14.80 -28.50 21.82
C ASN A 57 14.20 -28.81 23.22
N GLY A 58 13.02 -28.26 23.54
CA GLY A 58 12.33 -28.45 24.80
C GLY A 58 12.84 -27.58 25.96
N ARG A 59 13.83 -26.71 25.72
CA ARG A 59 14.34 -25.78 26.74
C ARG A 59 13.38 -24.61 26.97
N SER A 60 13.57 -23.96 28.11
CA SER A 60 12.81 -22.79 28.55
C SER A 60 13.70 -21.63 28.98
N LEU A 61 14.96 -21.58 28.54
CA LEU A 61 15.84 -20.45 28.83
C LEU A 61 15.26 -19.17 28.23
N ALA A 62 15.29 -18.09 29.00
CA ALA A 62 14.82 -16.78 28.56
C ALA A 62 15.90 -16.07 27.72
N LEU A 63 15.46 -15.22 26.78
CA LEU A 63 16.35 -14.32 26.05
C LEU A 63 16.42 -12.96 26.72
N ILE A 64 17.61 -12.37 26.73
CA ILE A 64 17.90 -11.01 27.18
C ILE A 64 18.21 -10.17 25.93
N PRO A 65 17.32 -9.27 25.49
CA PRO A 65 17.47 -8.51 24.24
C PRO A 65 18.77 -7.72 24.05
N ASN A 66 19.48 -7.41 25.13
CA ASN A 66 20.73 -6.65 25.11
C ASN A 66 21.99 -7.52 25.30
N GLU A 67 21.84 -8.82 25.51
CA GLU A 67 22.95 -9.74 25.78
C GLU A 67 22.97 -10.89 24.77
N ASP A 68 21.81 -11.45 24.44
CA ASP A 68 21.66 -12.53 23.46
C ASP A 68 21.48 -11.98 22.04
N GLN A 69 21.97 -12.72 21.04
CA GLN A 69 21.81 -12.39 19.63
C GLN A 69 20.71 -13.27 19.03
N PHE A 70 19.70 -12.65 18.43
CA PHE A 70 18.57 -13.33 17.82
C PHE A 70 17.82 -12.41 16.86
N HIS A 71 16.99 -13.00 16.01
CA HIS A 71 16.06 -12.26 15.15
C HIS A 71 14.66 -12.88 15.17
N ILE A 72 13.66 -12.05 14.89
CA ILE A 72 12.28 -12.51 14.72
C ILE A 72 12.20 -13.27 13.40
N ILE A 73 11.77 -14.52 13.47
CA ILE A 73 11.32 -15.26 12.30
C ILE A 73 9.89 -14.81 12.10
N GLN A 74 9.65 -13.93 11.14
CA GLN A 74 8.28 -13.71 10.71
C GLN A 74 7.78 -15.05 10.18
N PRO A 75 6.56 -15.52 10.52
CA PRO A 75 5.98 -16.57 9.72
C PRO A 75 6.07 -16.07 8.28
N GLU A 76 6.66 -16.87 7.41
CA GLU A 76 6.44 -16.71 5.97
C GLU A 76 4.93 -16.52 5.84
N GLN A 77 4.49 -15.32 5.47
CA GLN A 77 3.10 -15.14 5.05
C GLN A 77 2.93 -16.19 3.97
N LYS A 78 2.09 -17.20 4.25
CA LYS A 78 1.81 -18.29 3.32
C LYS A 78 1.58 -17.63 1.96
N GLN A 79 2.49 -17.91 1.03
CA GLN A 79 2.53 -17.40 -0.34
C GLN A 79 1.35 -17.87 -1.19
N GLU A 80 0.25 -18.32 -0.58
CA GLU A 80 -0.91 -18.89 -1.26
C GLU A 80 -2.09 -17.92 -1.42
N GLU A 81 -2.07 -16.70 -0.85
CA GLU A 81 -3.19 -15.75 -1.00
C GLU A 81 -2.77 -14.29 -1.23
N ASN A 82 -1.61 -13.99 -1.83
CA ASN A 82 -1.35 -12.62 -2.31
C ASN A 82 -1.99 -12.34 -3.68
N LEU A 83 -3.03 -13.08 -4.06
CA LEU A 83 -3.73 -12.86 -5.33
C LEU A 83 -4.99 -12.05 -5.08
N ILE A 84 -5.15 -10.96 -5.84
CA ILE A 84 -6.38 -10.19 -5.85
C ILE A 84 -7.10 -10.31 -7.19
N ARG A 85 -8.42 -10.38 -7.11
CA ARG A 85 -9.31 -10.34 -8.27
C ARG A 85 -9.50 -8.90 -8.71
N VAL A 86 -9.00 -8.56 -9.89
CA VAL A 86 -9.10 -7.24 -10.50
C VAL A 86 -9.93 -7.29 -11.79
N LEU A 87 -10.46 -6.14 -12.22
CA LEU A 87 -11.00 -5.97 -13.56
C LEU A 87 -9.93 -5.35 -14.45
N VAL A 88 -9.60 -6.00 -15.57
CA VAL A 88 -8.65 -5.48 -16.57
C VAL A 88 -9.44 -4.88 -17.71
N VAL A 89 -9.07 -3.68 -18.14
CA VAL A 89 -9.68 -2.99 -19.28
C VAL A 89 -8.58 -2.58 -20.25
N GLU A 90 -8.52 -3.29 -21.37
CA GLU A 90 -7.56 -3.00 -22.45
C GLU A 90 -8.20 -2.13 -23.54
N PRO A 91 -7.42 -1.27 -24.22
CA PRO A 91 -7.89 -0.48 -25.36
C PRO A 91 -8.58 -1.35 -26.42
N GLY A 92 -9.77 -0.93 -26.87
CA GLY A 92 -10.52 -1.63 -27.91
C GLY A 92 -11.10 -2.99 -27.52
N LYS A 93 -11.00 -3.43 -26.25
CA LYS A 93 -11.53 -4.72 -25.77
C LYS A 93 -12.58 -4.54 -24.68
N ALA A 94 -13.43 -5.55 -24.52
CA ALA A 94 -14.34 -5.63 -23.39
C ALA A 94 -13.57 -5.95 -22.09
N PRO A 95 -14.04 -5.46 -20.93
CA PRO A 95 -13.36 -5.68 -19.66
C PRO A 95 -13.48 -7.13 -19.20
N TYR A 96 -12.49 -7.63 -18.45
CA TYR A 96 -12.50 -9.01 -17.96
C TYR A 96 -11.82 -9.14 -16.59
N ALA A 97 -12.30 -10.10 -15.79
CA ALA A 97 -11.73 -10.40 -14.48
C ALA A 97 -10.39 -11.16 -14.60
N LYS A 98 -9.42 -10.82 -13.75
CA LYS A 98 -8.13 -11.51 -13.68
C LYS A 98 -7.65 -11.61 -12.23
N GLN A 99 -6.99 -12.72 -11.89
CA GLN A 99 -6.22 -12.84 -10.64
C GLN A 99 -4.80 -12.34 -10.89
N ILE A 100 -4.32 -11.40 -10.07
CA ILE A 100 -2.96 -10.88 -10.13
C ILE A 100 -2.33 -10.90 -8.74
N GLU A 101 -1.00 -10.93 -8.68
CA GLU A 101 -0.28 -10.69 -7.43
C GLU A 101 -0.60 -9.27 -6.93
N ASN A 102 -0.93 -9.14 -5.65
CA ASN A 102 -1.18 -7.88 -4.98
C ASN A 102 0.17 -7.23 -4.63
N ASP A 103 0.88 -6.84 -5.67
CA ASP A 103 2.13 -6.11 -5.56
C ASP A 103 2.28 -5.11 -6.71
N TYR A 104 3.03 -4.05 -6.41
CA TYR A 104 3.28 -2.95 -7.33
C TYR A 104 3.88 -3.40 -8.67
N ARG A 105 4.77 -4.40 -8.67
CA ARG A 105 5.44 -4.87 -9.89
C ARG A 105 4.47 -5.61 -10.81
N ALA A 106 3.54 -6.37 -10.26
CA ALA A 106 2.50 -7.04 -11.03
C ALA A 106 1.55 -6.04 -11.70
N MET A 107 1.17 -4.97 -10.99
CA MET A 107 0.34 -3.89 -11.53
C MET A 107 1.06 -3.12 -12.64
N GLN A 108 2.32 -2.72 -12.42
CA GLN A 108 3.15 -2.05 -13.44
C GLN A 108 3.28 -2.87 -14.73
N ARG A 109 3.46 -4.20 -14.62
CA ARG A 109 3.50 -5.09 -15.78
C ARG A 109 2.17 -5.15 -16.54
N LEU A 110 1.04 -4.98 -15.84
CA LEU A 110 -0.28 -5.04 -16.46
C LEU A 110 -0.63 -3.76 -17.21
N VAL A 111 -0.27 -2.60 -16.66
CA VAL A 111 -0.53 -1.29 -17.28
C VAL A 111 0.58 -0.84 -18.24
N ASP A 112 1.70 -1.57 -18.27
CA ASP A 112 2.89 -1.29 -19.08
C ASP A 112 3.55 0.06 -18.76
N GLY A 113 3.81 0.32 -17.47
CA GLY A 113 4.46 1.56 -17.04
C GLY A 113 4.45 1.82 -15.54
N CYS A 114 4.79 3.06 -15.16
CA CYS A 114 4.58 3.56 -13.81
C CYS A 114 3.09 3.68 -13.52
N ILE A 115 2.62 3.19 -12.37
CA ILE A 115 1.20 3.27 -12.05
C ILE A 115 0.84 4.65 -11.48
N GLU A 116 -0.26 5.20 -11.97
CA GLU A 116 -1.00 6.31 -11.37
C GLU A 116 -2.21 5.75 -10.62
N PHE A 117 -2.49 6.27 -9.43
CA PHE A 117 -3.69 5.92 -8.64
C PHE A 117 -4.82 6.91 -8.93
N VAL A 118 -5.98 6.42 -9.36
CA VAL A 118 -7.16 7.24 -9.62
C VAL A 118 -8.36 6.72 -8.82
N PRO A 119 -8.89 7.49 -7.84
CA PRO A 119 -10.07 7.07 -7.08
C PRO A 119 -11.32 7.04 -7.97
N LEU A 120 -12.18 6.05 -7.74
CA LEU A 120 -13.50 5.99 -8.37
C LEU A 120 -14.58 6.38 -7.35
N PRO A 121 -15.68 7.02 -7.78
CA PRO A 121 -16.66 7.60 -6.86
C PRO A 121 -17.37 6.55 -6.01
N GLU A 122 -18.05 5.59 -6.64
CA GLU A 122 -18.73 4.45 -5.99
C GLU A 122 -18.87 3.30 -7.00
N PRO A 123 -18.85 2.02 -6.56
CA PRO A 123 -18.55 1.55 -5.20
C PRO A 123 -17.07 1.70 -4.82
N ASP A 124 -16.73 1.60 -3.52
CA ASP A 124 -15.37 1.65 -2.92
C ASP A 124 -14.30 0.90 -3.74
N CYS A 125 -13.75 1.57 -4.75
CA CYS A 125 -12.83 1.04 -5.75
C CYS A 125 -11.96 2.18 -6.26
N HIS A 126 -10.84 1.81 -6.85
CA HIS A 126 -9.94 2.72 -7.52
C HIS A 126 -9.36 2.01 -8.73
N LEU A 127 -8.72 2.77 -9.62
CA LEU A 127 -8.01 2.21 -10.75
C LEU A 127 -6.54 2.58 -10.75
N TYR A 128 -5.76 1.72 -11.39
CA TYR A 128 -4.38 1.97 -11.76
C TYR A 128 -4.24 2.00 -13.29
N CYS A 129 -3.62 3.04 -13.80
CA CYS A 129 -3.25 3.19 -15.21
C CYS A 129 -1.78 3.59 -15.35
N ASN A 130 -1.25 3.63 -16.57
CA ASN A 130 0.10 4.14 -16.81
C ASN A 130 0.11 5.68 -16.72
N ASP A 131 0.86 6.23 -15.77
CA ASP A 131 1.06 7.68 -15.53
C ASP A 131 1.61 8.41 -16.77
N GLU A 132 2.42 7.71 -17.57
CA GLU A 132 3.02 8.24 -18.79
C GLU A 132 2.22 7.86 -20.04
N GLY A 133 1.06 7.19 -19.89
CA GLY A 133 0.36 6.55 -21.02
C GLY A 133 0.02 7.51 -22.16
N LYS A 134 -0.32 8.76 -21.86
CA LYS A 134 -0.54 9.78 -22.89
C LYS A 134 0.75 10.28 -23.53
N LEU A 135 1.81 10.43 -22.73
CA LEU A 135 3.11 10.91 -23.19
C LEU A 135 3.83 9.85 -24.05
N ASP A 136 3.62 8.58 -23.73
CA ASP A 136 4.11 7.42 -24.47
C ASP A 136 3.31 7.13 -25.77
N GLY A 137 2.21 7.85 -26.00
CA GLY A 137 1.37 7.66 -27.19
C GLY A 137 0.55 6.35 -27.15
N LEU A 138 0.18 5.87 -25.96
CA LEU A 138 -0.65 4.68 -25.83
C LEU A 138 -2.07 4.96 -26.35
N PRO A 139 -2.73 3.97 -26.98
CA PRO A 139 -4.05 4.19 -27.53
C PRO A 139 -5.07 4.57 -26.45
N GLY A 140 -5.93 5.54 -26.76
CA GLY A 140 -7.04 5.93 -25.90
C GLY A 140 -7.95 4.75 -25.60
N ASN A 141 -8.35 4.63 -24.32
CA ASN A 141 -9.09 3.48 -23.81
C ASN A 141 -10.52 3.87 -23.43
N ARG A 142 -10.73 4.49 -22.27
CA ARG A 142 -12.05 4.90 -21.74
C ARG A 142 -12.03 6.37 -21.33
N ARG A 143 -13.18 7.03 -21.43
CA ARG A 143 -13.37 8.37 -20.88
C ARG A 143 -13.87 8.29 -19.43
N MET A 144 -13.28 9.12 -18.58
CA MET A 144 -13.65 9.29 -17.18
C MET A 144 -14.74 10.34 -17.02
N ASP A 145 -15.42 10.37 -15.86
CA ASP A 145 -16.55 11.28 -15.61
C ASP A 145 -16.16 12.77 -15.69
N HIS A 146 -14.90 13.09 -15.38
CA HIS A 146 -14.34 14.44 -15.52
C HIS A 146 -13.92 14.79 -16.96
N GLY A 147 -14.20 13.91 -17.93
CA GLY A 147 -13.95 14.13 -19.35
C GLY A 147 -12.59 13.66 -19.85
N ASP A 148 -11.67 13.29 -18.96
CA ASP A 148 -10.34 12.84 -19.39
C ASP A 148 -10.34 11.44 -20.02
N ILE A 149 -9.36 11.14 -20.86
CA ILE A 149 -9.21 9.86 -21.54
C ILE A 149 -8.00 9.12 -20.97
N ILE A 150 -8.24 7.92 -20.44
CA ILE A 150 -7.16 7.02 -20.03
C ILE A 150 -6.52 6.44 -21.29
N CYS A 151 -5.19 6.49 -21.39
CA CYS A 151 -4.42 5.91 -22.48
C CYS A 151 -3.72 4.63 -22.03
N GLY A 152 -3.88 3.55 -22.79
CA GLY A 152 -3.36 2.23 -22.44
C GLY A 152 -4.28 1.40 -21.53
N THR A 153 -3.77 0.26 -21.05
CA THR A 153 -4.51 -0.65 -20.17
C THR A 153 -4.65 -0.05 -18.77
N PHE A 154 -5.83 -0.18 -18.17
CA PHE A 154 -6.02 0.11 -16.75
C PHE A 154 -6.65 -1.09 -16.02
N ILE A 155 -6.46 -1.11 -14.71
CA ILE A 155 -7.03 -2.13 -13.82
C ILE A 155 -7.85 -1.48 -12.72
N ILE A 156 -8.89 -2.17 -12.26
CA ILE A 156 -9.71 -1.74 -11.12
C ILE A 156 -9.56 -2.74 -9.98
N CYS A 157 -9.32 -2.19 -8.78
CA CYS A 157 -9.21 -2.93 -7.51
C CYS A 157 -10.28 -2.42 -6.53
N ALA A 158 -10.64 -3.26 -5.56
CA ALA A 158 -11.43 -2.81 -4.41
C ALA A 158 -10.51 -2.18 -3.36
N ASP A 159 -11.10 -1.36 -2.48
CA ASP A 159 -10.46 -0.91 -1.24
C ASP A 159 -10.91 -1.81 -0.07
N ASP A 160 -10.02 -2.15 0.86
CA ASP A 160 -10.33 -2.92 2.07
C ASP A 160 -10.89 -2.06 3.23
N GLY A 161 -10.96 -0.75 3.06
CA GLY A 161 -11.35 0.23 4.06
C GLY A 161 -10.19 0.69 4.97
N GLU A 162 -9.01 0.10 4.82
CA GLU A 162 -7.77 0.49 5.49
C GLU A 162 -6.77 1.15 4.52
N GLY A 163 -7.17 1.33 3.25
CA GLY A 163 -6.36 1.92 2.20
C GLY A 163 -5.44 0.92 1.48
N ASN A 164 -5.70 -0.39 1.59
CA ASN A 164 -5.00 -1.40 0.80
C ASN A 164 -5.88 -1.94 -0.34
N ASP A 165 -5.21 -2.42 -1.39
CA ASP A 165 -5.87 -3.04 -2.53
C ASP A 165 -6.45 -4.42 -2.15
N ALA A 166 -7.71 -4.63 -2.52
CA ALA A 166 -8.45 -5.86 -2.26
C ALA A 166 -9.07 -6.45 -3.51
N SER A 167 -9.49 -7.72 -3.41
CA SER A 167 -10.26 -8.39 -4.46
C SER A 167 -11.62 -7.73 -4.65
N LEU A 168 -11.99 -7.45 -5.90
CA LEU A 168 -13.35 -7.04 -6.26
C LEU A 168 -14.34 -8.12 -5.84
N ASN A 169 -15.39 -7.76 -5.10
CA ASN A 169 -16.54 -8.63 -4.91
C ASN A 169 -17.43 -8.66 -6.17
N ASP A 170 -18.43 -9.55 -6.22
CA ASP A 170 -19.25 -9.75 -7.44
C ASP A 170 -20.05 -8.51 -7.85
N LYS A 171 -20.49 -7.70 -6.87
CA LYS A 171 -21.24 -6.47 -7.16
C LYS A 171 -20.33 -5.41 -7.76
N GLN A 172 -19.14 -5.20 -7.19
CA GLN A 172 -18.15 -4.26 -7.71
C GLN A 172 -17.69 -4.67 -9.11
N LEU A 173 -17.37 -5.95 -9.30
CA LEU A 173 -16.95 -6.48 -10.60
C LEU A 173 -18.06 -6.29 -11.66
N GLN A 174 -19.31 -6.64 -11.32
CA GLN A 174 -20.44 -6.47 -12.23
C GLN A 174 -20.63 -5.00 -12.60
N TYR A 175 -20.65 -4.10 -11.60
CA TYR A 175 -20.86 -2.67 -11.81
C TYR A 175 -19.85 -2.08 -12.80
N TYR A 176 -18.55 -2.32 -12.58
CA TYR A 176 -17.53 -1.78 -13.47
C TYR A 176 -17.39 -2.51 -14.81
N THR A 177 -17.76 -3.79 -14.86
CA THR A 177 -17.90 -4.50 -16.14
C THR A 177 -18.97 -3.82 -16.98
N GLU A 178 -20.14 -3.54 -16.42
CA GLU A 178 -21.23 -2.85 -17.11
C GLU A 178 -20.84 -1.41 -17.49
N ARG A 179 -20.20 -0.66 -16.58
CA ARG A 179 -19.75 0.72 -16.83
C ARG A 179 -18.79 0.82 -18.02
N PHE A 180 -17.87 -0.14 -18.17
CA PHE A 180 -16.81 -0.10 -19.18
C PHE A 180 -16.97 -1.14 -20.29
N GLN A 181 -18.16 -1.72 -20.41
CA GLN A 181 -18.49 -2.86 -21.28
C GLN A 181 -18.16 -2.58 -22.75
N GLU A 182 -18.64 -1.44 -23.25
CA GLU A 182 -18.50 -1.06 -24.64
C GLU A 182 -17.13 -0.42 -24.89
N PRO A 183 -16.33 -0.95 -25.83
CA PRO A 183 -15.09 -0.31 -26.22
C PRO A 183 -15.33 1.04 -26.87
N GLU A 184 -14.58 2.05 -26.41
CA GLU A 184 -14.58 3.39 -27.00
C GLU A 184 -13.40 3.53 -27.97
N GLN A 185 -13.51 4.46 -28.92
CA GLN A 185 -12.44 4.81 -29.84
C GLN A 185 -12.25 6.32 -29.89
N TYR A 186 -10.99 6.73 -29.93
CA TYR A 186 -10.58 8.12 -29.95
C TYR A 186 -9.56 8.33 -31.05
N THR A 187 -9.51 9.54 -31.60
CA THR A 187 -8.35 9.95 -32.40
C THR A 187 -7.13 10.17 -31.49
N ASP A 188 -5.92 10.07 -32.05
CA ASP A 188 -4.69 10.36 -31.30
C ASP A 188 -4.72 11.79 -30.73
N GLU A 189 -5.23 12.76 -31.48
CA GLU A 189 -5.29 14.16 -31.05
C GLU A 189 -6.22 14.34 -29.83
N GLU A 190 -7.35 13.63 -29.79
CA GLU A 190 -8.27 13.66 -28.65
C GLU A 190 -7.70 12.92 -27.44
N ALA A 191 -7.19 11.71 -27.64
CA ALA A 191 -6.70 10.85 -26.56
C ALA A 191 -5.54 11.47 -25.79
N HIS A 192 -4.61 12.10 -26.52
CA HIS A 192 -3.40 12.69 -25.97
C HIS A 192 -3.53 14.18 -25.64
N HIS A 193 -4.76 14.73 -25.69
CA HIS A 193 -4.98 16.13 -25.33
C HIS A 193 -4.76 16.33 -23.82
N PHE A 194 -3.85 17.24 -23.48
CA PHE A 194 -3.65 17.71 -22.11
C PHE A 194 -4.17 19.15 -22.00
N GLU A 195 -5.26 19.35 -21.24
CA GLU A 195 -5.68 20.70 -20.84
C GLU A 195 -4.72 21.21 -19.76
N TYR A 196 -3.71 22.00 -20.16
CA TYR A 196 -2.92 22.78 -19.21
C TYR A 196 -3.64 24.10 -18.89
N GLU A 197 -4.16 24.26 -17.68
CA GLU A 197 -4.34 25.60 -17.12
C GLU A 197 -2.95 26.19 -16.85
N ILE A 198 -2.43 26.99 -17.78
CA ILE A 198 -1.26 27.83 -17.50
C ILE A 198 -1.69 28.91 -16.50
N ARG A 199 -1.57 28.61 -15.21
CA ARG A 199 -1.66 29.64 -14.16
C ARG A 199 -0.35 30.42 -14.20
N VAL A 200 -0.38 31.58 -14.84
CA VAL A 200 0.72 32.53 -14.80
C VAL A 200 0.93 32.91 -13.33
N MET A 201 2.03 32.47 -12.74
CA MET A 201 2.41 32.95 -11.40
C MET A 201 2.67 34.46 -11.52
N PRO A 202 2.03 35.30 -10.68
CA PRO A 202 2.36 36.72 -10.65
C PRO A 202 3.85 36.88 -10.30
N PRO A 203 4.49 37.98 -10.73
CA PRO A 203 5.85 38.27 -10.31
C PRO A 203 5.91 38.25 -8.79
N ALA A 204 6.91 37.57 -8.23
CA ALA A 204 7.05 37.29 -6.80
C ALA A 204 6.46 38.39 -5.92
N SER A 205 5.22 38.22 -5.46
CA SER A 205 4.68 39.03 -4.39
C SER A 205 5.47 38.63 -3.16
N ASN A 206 5.88 39.61 -2.34
CA ASN A 206 6.56 39.33 -1.07
C ASN A 206 5.63 38.66 -0.03
N ASP A 207 4.40 38.34 -0.40
CA ASP A 207 3.37 37.83 0.48
C ASP A 207 2.90 36.45 0.03
N MET A 208 3.17 35.45 0.87
CA MET A 208 2.77 34.06 0.68
C MET A 208 1.24 33.92 0.71
N GLU A 209 0.54 34.83 1.40
CA GLU A 209 -0.90 34.76 1.58
C GLU A 209 -1.65 35.11 0.29
N ASP A 210 -1.13 36.06 -0.49
CA ASP A 210 -1.65 36.38 -1.83
C ASP A 210 -1.48 35.22 -2.80
N VAL A 211 -0.33 34.55 -2.74
CA VAL A 211 -0.06 33.35 -3.56
C VAL A 211 -1.03 32.23 -3.21
N LEU A 212 -1.27 31.98 -1.92
CA LEU A 212 -2.19 30.95 -1.45
C LEU A 212 -3.66 31.27 -1.76
N ARG A 213 -4.08 32.55 -1.67
CA ARG A 213 -5.41 33.00 -2.11
C ARG A 213 -5.61 32.82 -3.61
N MET A 214 -4.63 33.20 -4.43
CA MET A 214 -4.72 33.05 -5.90
C MET A 214 -4.71 31.59 -6.35
N LEU A 215 -3.96 30.73 -5.66
CA LEU A 215 -3.97 29.30 -5.91
C LEU A 215 -5.26 28.61 -5.40
N GLY A 216 -6.15 29.34 -4.71
CA GLY A 216 -7.42 28.83 -4.20
C GLY A 216 -7.29 28.04 -2.89
N PHE A 217 -6.13 28.08 -2.23
CA PHE A 217 -5.90 27.43 -0.94
C PHE A 217 -6.44 28.25 0.25
N LEU A 218 -6.77 29.52 0.04
CA LEU A 218 -7.40 30.38 1.05
C LEU A 218 -8.72 30.93 0.49
N GLY A 219 -9.82 30.29 0.87
CA GLY A 219 -11.18 30.77 0.60
C GLY A 219 -11.56 31.94 1.50
N GLY A 220 -12.24 32.93 0.93
CA GLY A 220 -12.81 34.04 1.68
C GLY A 220 -13.89 33.55 2.63
N ASN A 221 -13.71 33.82 3.92
CA ASN A 221 -14.85 34.10 4.78
C ASN A 221 -15.40 35.43 4.32
N ASP A 222 -16.61 35.45 3.75
CA ASP A 222 -17.57 36.56 3.87
C ASP A 222 -18.89 36.08 3.25
N ASP A 223 -19.82 35.68 4.13
CA ASP A 223 -21.23 36.11 4.11
C ASP A 223 -21.99 35.42 5.25
N MET A 224 -21.81 35.91 6.47
CA MET A 224 -22.84 35.88 7.52
C MET A 224 -23.23 37.33 7.87
N GLU A 225 -23.97 37.97 6.97
CA GLU A 225 -24.86 39.07 7.32
C GLU A 225 -26.23 38.88 6.65
N ARG A 226 -27.16 38.22 7.36
CA ARG A 226 -28.45 38.77 7.81
C ARG A 226 -29.32 37.70 8.48
#